data_AF-R7MXN9-F1
#
_entry.id   AF-R7MXN9-F1
#
_cell.length_a   1.000
_cell.length_b   1.000
_cell.length_c   1.000
_cell.angle_alpha   90.00
_cell.angle_beta   90.00
_cell.angle_gamma   90.00
#
_symmetry.space_group_name_H-M   'P 1'
#
loop_
_entity.id
_entity.type
_entity.pdbx_description
1 polymer ?
#
loop_
_entity_poly.entity_id
_entity_poly.type
_entity_poly.pdbx_seq_one_letter_code
_entity_poly.pdbx_strand_id
1 'polypeptide(L)'
;MQFELVFYETGDGQKPVEDFLLGLDMKMRAKMIHMMEILEDKGVELREPYTKPLGDGIFELRCKQANNITRALFFFILVEKLLLPMVLLKRHLKLRARKFV
;
A
#
# COMPACT_ATOMS: atom_id res chain seq x y z
N MET A 1 5.70 -0.57 -13.15
CA MET A 1 4.83 0.36 -12.41
C MET A 1 5.42 0.42 -11.03
N GLN A 2 5.88 1.59 -10.58
CA GLN A 2 6.54 1.71 -9.28
C GLN A 2 5.48 2.02 -8.22
N PHE A 3 5.50 1.26 -7.14
CA PHE A 3 4.62 1.45 -5.99
C PHE A 3 5.34 2.35 -4.98
N GLU A 4 4.56 3.12 -4.23
CA GLU A 4 5.04 3.87 -3.08
C GLU A 4 4.69 3.10 -1.81
N LEU A 5 5.69 2.84 -0.96
CA LEU A 5 5.47 2.19 0.31
C LEU A 5 5.23 3.23 1.40
N VAL A 6 4.03 3.22 1.96
CA VAL A 6 3.62 4.12 3.05
C VAL A 6 3.57 3.34 4.35
N PHE A 7 4.28 3.80 5.37
CA PHE A 7 4.20 3.22 6.71
C PHE A 7 2.98 3.74 7.46
N TYR A 8 2.30 2.83 8.17
CA TYR A 8 1.20 3.17 9.04
C TYR A 8 1.68 4.01 10.24
N GLU A 9 1.00 5.12 10.48
CA GLU A 9 1.14 5.96 11.67
C GLU A 9 -0.20 5.96 12.44
N THR A 10 -0.14 5.76 13.74
CA THR A 10 -1.33 5.83 14.62
C THR A 10 -1.78 7.28 14.82
N GLY A 11 -3.02 7.50 15.29
CA GLY A 11 -3.49 8.84 15.63
C GLY A 11 -2.67 9.57 16.71
N ASP A 12 -1.93 8.80 17.53
CA ASP A 12 -1.04 9.31 18.57
C ASP A 12 0.42 9.45 18.09
N GLY A 13 0.69 9.29 16.79
CA GLY A 13 2.01 9.49 16.17
C GLY A 13 2.98 8.31 16.28
N GLN A 14 2.56 7.17 16.84
CA GLN A 14 3.39 5.95 16.84
C GLN A 14 3.56 5.41 15.42
N LYS A 15 4.75 4.88 15.13
CA LYS A 15 5.13 4.33 13.83
C LYS A 15 5.56 2.86 13.98
N PRO A 16 4.61 1.92 14.10
CA PRO A 16 4.91 0.54 14.46
C PRO A 16 5.90 -0.16 13.52
N VAL A 17 5.89 0.18 12.23
CA VAL A 17 6.83 -0.40 11.26
C VAL A 17 8.25 0.13 11.47
N GLU A 18 8.40 1.41 11.79
CA GLU A 18 9.71 2.00 12.09
C GLU A 18 10.28 1.40 13.38
N ASP A 19 9.47 1.35 14.45
CA ASP A 19 9.85 0.74 15.73
C ASP A 19 10.25 -0.72 15.56
N PHE A 20 9.48 -1.46 14.76
CA PHE A 20 9.78 -2.84 14.40
C PHE A 20 11.13 -2.98 13.69
N LEU A 21 11.39 -2.18 12.65
CA LEU A 21 12.66 -2.20 11.91
C LEU A 21 13.85 -1.85 12.82
N LEU A 22 13.69 -0.86 13.70
CA LEU A 22 14.71 -0.45 14.66
C LEU A 22 15.00 -1.53 15.71
N GLY A 23 14.03 -2.40 16.02
CA GLY A 23 14.20 -3.55 16.90
C GLY A 23 14.93 -4.76 16.28
N LEU A 24 15.08 -4.81 14.95
CA LEU A 24 15.78 -5.91 14.27
C LEU A 24 17.31 -5.77 14.39
N ASP A 25 18.02 -6.90 14.37
CA ASP A 25 19.47 -6.89 14.22
C ASP A 25 19.89 -6.24 12.90
N MET A 26 21.09 -5.68 12.86
CA MET A 26 21.57 -4.87 11.72
C MET A 26 21.47 -5.61 10.37
N LYS A 27 21.77 -6.92 10.34
CA LYS A 27 21.74 -7.70 9.09
C LYS A 27 20.30 -7.96 8.65
N MET A 28 19.42 -8.32 9.57
CA MET A 28 18.01 -8.53 9.27
C MET A 28 17.31 -7.23 8.85
N ARG A 29 17.62 -6.12 9.52
CA ARG A 29 17.08 -4.79 9.19
C ARG A 29 17.44 -4.38 7.77
N ALA A 30 18.73 -4.45 7.41
CA ALA A 30 19.19 -4.14 6.06
C ALA A 30 18.49 -5.01 5.01
N LYS A 31 18.30 -6.30 5.31
CA LYS A 31 17.60 -7.22 4.40
C LYS A 31 16.11 -6.91 4.27
N MET A 32 15.46 -6.51 5.35
CA MET A 32 14.04 -6.12 5.32
C MET A 32 13.84 -4.85 4.50
N ILE A 33 14.68 -3.83 4.70
CA ILE A 33 14.66 -2.59 3.90
C ILE A 33 14.86 -2.91 2.42
N HIS A 34 15.87 -3.72 2.09
CA HIS A 34 16.07 -4.13 0.70
C HIS A 34 14.89 -4.90 0.11
N MET A 35 14.21 -5.73 0.91
CA MET A 35 13.01 -6.44 0.46
C MET A 35 11.82 -5.49 0.24
N MET A 36 11.72 -4.42 1.02
CA MET A 36 10.74 -3.34 0.82
C MET A 36 11.00 -2.58 -0.48
N GLU A 37 12.27 -2.26 -0.81
CA GLU A 37 12.63 -1.65 -2.09
C GLU A 37 12.23 -2.53 -3.28
N ILE A 38 12.49 -3.84 -3.20
CA ILE A 38 12.06 -4.80 -4.23
C ILE A 38 10.53 -4.84 -4.34
N LEU A 39 9.82 -4.73 -3.20
CA LEU A 39 8.36 -4.69 -3.18
C LEU A 39 7.83 -3.41 -3.82
N GLU A 40 8.47 -2.26 -3.64
CA GLU A 40 8.12 -1.01 -4.35
C GLU A 40 8.30 -1.15 -5.86
N ASP A 41 9.38 -1.78 -6.30
CA ASP A 41 9.68 -1.94 -7.73
C ASP A 41 8.77 -2.96 -8.43
N LYS A 42 8.47 -4.08 -7.77
CA LYS A 42 7.73 -5.21 -8.36
C LYS A 42 6.25 -5.25 -7.98
N GLY A 43 5.87 -4.68 -6.84
CA GLY A 43 4.53 -4.72 -6.28
C GLY A 43 3.88 -6.10 -6.35
N VAL A 44 2.72 -6.17 -7.02
CA VAL A 44 1.92 -7.41 -7.17
C VAL A 44 2.65 -8.55 -7.88
N GLU A 45 3.71 -8.26 -8.66
CA GLU A 45 4.52 -9.29 -9.32
C GLU A 45 5.58 -9.91 -8.41
N LEU A 46 5.83 -9.34 -7.23
CA LEU A 46 6.65 -10.00 -6.21
C LEU A 46 5.82 -11.10 -5.56
N ARG A 47 5.91 -12.33 -6.10
CA ARG A 47 5.14 -13.51 -5.63
C ARG A 47 5.92 -14.34 -4.59
N GLU A 48 5.40 -15.52 -4.29
CA GLU A 48 6.10 -16.51 -3.44
C GLU A 48 7.51 -16.85 -4.00
N PRO A 49 8.52 -17.06 -3.13
CA PRO A 49 8.43 -17.16 -1.67
C PRO A 49 8.51 -15.83 -0.91
N TYR A 50 8.57 -14.69 -1.61
CA TYR A 50 8.84 -13.37 -1.01
C TYR A 50 7.60 -12.71 -0.48
N THR A 51 6.46 -12.84 -1.17
CA THR A 51 5.16 -12.46 -0.61
C THR A 51 4.22 -13.65 -0.61
N LYS A 52 3.20 -13.59 0.25
CA LYS A 52 2.08 -14.54 0.23
C LYS A 52 0.78 -13.81 0.58
N PRO A 53 -0.31 -14.01 -0.17
CA PRO A 53 -1.62 -13.49 0.21
C PRO A 53 -2.13 -14.21 1.46
N LEU A 54 -2.68 -13.45 2.41
CA LEU A 54 -3.32 -14.00 3.61
C LEU A 54 -4.86 -13.98 3.53
N GLY A 55 -5.43 -13.22 2.59
CA GLY A 55 -6.87 -12.98 2.46
C GLY A 55 -7.18 -11.49 2.62
N ASP A 56 -8.38 -11.07 2.22
CA ASP A 56 -8.92 -9.72 2.45
C ASP A 56 -8.01 -8.56 1.97
N GLY A 57 -7.23 -8.80 0.90
CA GLY A 57 -6.28 -7.81 0.35
C GLY A 57 -5.00 -7.64 1.17
N ILE A 58 -4.79 -8.46 2.21
CA ILE A 58 -3.61 -8.48 3.06
C ILE A 58 -2.59 -9.48 2.52
N PHE A 59 -1.32 -9.08 2.53
CA PHE A 59 -0.17 -9.87 2.11
C PHE A 59 0.88 -9.89 3.22
N GLU A 60 1.60 -11.01 3.34
CA GLU A 60 2.83 -11.08 4.13
C GLU A 60 4.06 -10.91 3.23
N LEU A 61 4.97 -10.02 3.60
CA LEU A 61 6.34 -9.94 3.09
C LEU A 61 7.22 -10.85 3.96
N ARG A 62 7.97 -11.76 3.33
CA ARG A 62 8.74 -12.81 3.99
C ARG A 62 10.23 -12.57 3.79
N CYS A 63 10.93 -12.29 4.87
CA CYS A 63 12.37 -12.12 4.88
C CYS A 63 13.03 -13.23 5.72
N LYS A 64 13.97 -13.98 5.12
CA LYS A 64 14.74 -15.02 5.81
C LYS A 64 16.21 -14.65 5.83
N GLN A 65 16.84 -14.62 7.00
CA GLN A 65 18.28 -14.44 7.16
C GLN A 65 18.83 -15.57 8.01
N ALA A 66 19.64 -16.46 7.41
CA ALA A 66 20.07 -17.71 8.02
C ALA A 66 18.86 -18.49 8.58
N ASN A 67 18.82 -18.72 9.89
CA ASN A 67 17.72 -19.42 10.58
C ASN A 67 16.62 -18.48 11.08
N ASN A 68 16.80 -17.16 10.97
CA ASN A 68 15.82 -16.17 11.40
C ASN A 68 14.83 -15.87 10.27
N ILE A 69 13.55 -15.82 10.61
CA ILE A 69 12.47 -15.47 9.69
C ILE A 69 11.73 -14.28 10.28
N THR A 70 11.67 -13.20 9.50
CA THR A 70 10.96 -11.97 9.85
C THR A 70 9.87 -11.74 8.82
N ARG A 71 8.69 -11.31 9.27
CA ARG A 71 7.54 -11.06 8.41
C ARG A 71 6.97 -9.67 8.67
N ALA A 72 6.52 -9.02 7.61
CA ALA A 72 5.78 -7.77 7.69
C ALA A 72 4.45 -7.93 6.92
N LEU A 73 3.40 -7.27 7.38
CA LEU A 73 2.12 -7.24 6.69
C LEU A 73 1.99 -5.97 5.87
N PHE A 74 1.41 -6.09 4.67
CA PHE A 74 1.08 -4.95 3.83
C PHE A 74 -0.19 -5.23 3.03
N PHE A 75 -0.78 -4.19 2.49
CA PHE A 75 -1.92 -4.26 1.59
C PHE A 75 -1.77 -3.20 0.51
N PHE A 76 -2.35 -3.44 -0.66
CA PHE A 76 -2.33 -2.46 -1.74
C PHE A 76 -3.50 -1.49 -1.55
N ILE A 77 -3.22 -0.20 -1.51
CA ILE A 77 -4.24 0.86 -1.56
C ILE A 77 -4.33 1.33 -3.01
N LEU A 78 -5.46 1.06 -3.66
CA LEU A 78 -5.78 1.68 -4.93
C LEU A 78 -6.20 3.13 -4.66
N VAL A 79 -5.27 4.07 -4.79
CA VAL A 79 -5.63 5.49 -4.83
C VAL A 79 -6.19 5.76 -6.22
N GLU A 80 -7.52 5.74 -6.35
CA GLU A 80 -8.19 6.18 -7.57
C GLU A 80 -7.79 7.63 -7.88
N LYS A 81 -6.95 7.84 -8.89
CA LYS A 81 -6.91 9.13 -9.59
C LYS A 81 -8.23 9.31 -10.36
N LEU A 82 -9.32 9.61 -9.67
CA LEU A 82 -10.50 10.23 -10.28
C LEU A 82 -11.40 10.94 -9.27
N LEU A 83 -11.08 12.20 -8.95
CA LEU A 83 -12.07 13.18 -8.48
C LEU A 83 -11.79 14.52 -9.15
N LEU A 84 -12.33 14.68 -10.36
CA LEU A 84 -12.68 15.98 -10.93
C LEU A 84 -14.19 16.17 -10.72
N PRO A 85 -14.67 16.69 -9.57
CA PRO A 85 -16.06 17.12 -9.48
C PRO A 85 -16.30 18.46 -10.20
N MET A 86 -15.28 19.08 -10.83
CA MET A 86 -15.49 20.29 -11.63
C MET A 86 -15.76 19.93 -13.10
N VAL A 87 -16.94 19.39 -13.38
CA VAL A 87 -17.54 19.59 -14.71
C VAL A 87 -17.92 21.08 -14.79
N LEU A 88 -17.16 21.82 -15.58
CA LEU A 88 -17.43 23.21 -15.94
C LEU A 88 -18.83 23.33 -16.57
N LEU A 89 -19.70 24.10 -15.93
CA LEU A 89 -21.04 24.41 -16.41
C LEU A 89 -20.96 25.36 -17.63
N LYS A 90 -21.01 24.83 -18.85
CA LYS A 90 -21.29 25.66 -20.03
C LYS A 90 -22.80 25.78 -20.23
N ARG A 91 -23.34 26.93 -19.81
CA ARG A 91 -24.69 27.40 -20.20
C ARG A 91 -24.80 27.36 -21.73
N HIS A 92 -25.80 26.66 -22.26
CA HIS A 92 -26.83 27.20 -23.15
C HIS A 92 -27.90 26.13 -23.49
N LEU A 93 -29.15 26.46 -23.14
CA LEU A 93 -30.41 26.09 -23.79
C LEU A 93 -31.26 24.87 -23.32
N LYS A 94 -32.44 25.25 -22.81
CA LYS A 94 -33.76 24.61 -22.70
C LYS A 94 -33.93 23.35 -21.81
N LEU A 95 -34.22 23.65 -20.53
CA LEU A 95 -35.03 22.79 -19.65
C LEU A 95 -36.40 22.49 -20.29
N ARG A 96 -36.72 21.21 -20.50
CA ARG A 96 -38.10 20.71 -20.53
C ARG A 96 -38.32 19.86 -19.30
N ALA A 97 -39.23 20.31 -18.44
CA ALA A 97 -39.66 19.62 -17.24
C ALA A 97 -40.41 18.33 -17.58
N ARG A 98 -40.23 17.29 -16.75
CA ARG A 98 -41.24 16.25 -16.53
C ARG A 98 -41.34 15.97 -15.04
N LYS A 99 -42.53 16.23 -14.48
CA LYS A 99 -42.94 15.76 -13.16
C LYS A 99 -43.11 14.24 -13.25
N PHE A 100 -42.58 13.52 -12.28
CA PHE A 100 -43.13 12.22 -11.91
C PHE A 100 -43.91 12.43 -10.61
N VAL A 101 -45.14 11.93 -10.65
CA VAL A 101 -46.12 11.91 -9.55
C VAL A 101 -45.52 11.18 -8.35
#